data_AF-A0AA97DHA4-F1
#
_entry.id   AF-A0AA97DHA4-F1
#
_cell.length_a   1.000
_cell.length_b   1.000
_cell.length_c   1.000
_cell.angle_alpha   90.00
_cell.angle_beta   90.00
_cell.angle_gamma   90.00
#
_symmetry.space_group_name_H-M   'P 1'
#
loop_
_entity.id
_entity.type
_entity.pdbx_description
1 polymer ?
#
loop_
_entity_poly.entity_id
_entity_poly.type
_entity_poly.pdbx_seq_one_letter_code
_entity_poly.pdbx_strand_id
1 'polypeptide(L)'
;MSSKIIFQLFAFFILYLFAVNLHLFVNEKLGIELPFNLQKVYLFHATFSSLLCFNFGMLSTVDKVYHQLGFIYIAGIILKITLFSIVFYESILTRDYLSNQEAFSLLIPLFVFLLTEVVFVLKIIKKNKANTIIHKNGL
;
A
#
# COMPACT_ATOMS: atom_id res chain seq x y z
N MET A 1 -17.66 12.71 0.10
CA MET A 1 -16.49 12.00 0.65
C MET A 1 -16.53 10.49 0.33
N SER A 2 -17.69 9.84 0.44
CA SER A 2 -17.89 8.40 0.18
C SER A 2 -17.43 7.90 -1.21
N SER A 3 -17.85 8.52 -2.32
CA SER A 3 -17.56 8.00 -3.67
C SER A 3 -16.07 7.89 -4.02
N LYS A 4 -15.23 8.76 -3.43
CA LYS A 4 -13.78 8.76 -3.66
C LYS A 4 -13.08 7.64 -2.90
N ILE A 5 -13.56 7.35 -1.70
CA ILE A 5 -13.08 6.24 -0.88
C ILE A 5 -13.48 4.93 -1.57
N ILE A 6 -14.73 4.82 -2.04
CA ILE A 6 -15.20 3.65 -2.80
C ILE A 6 -14.33 3.43 -4.04
N PHE A 7 -14.03 4.48 -4.79
CA PHE A 7 -13.13 4.38 -5.95
C PHE A 7 -11.73 3.89 -5.58
N GLN A 8 -11.16 4.39 -4.48
CA GLN A 8 -9.85 3.95 -3.99
C GLN A 8 -9.86 2.48 -3.55
N LEU A 9 -10.87 2.07 -2.77
CA LEU A 9 -11.04 0.67 -2.34
C LEU A 9 -11.14 -0.25 -3.57
N PHE A 10 -11.95 0.17 -4.55
CA PHE A 10 -12.13 -0.56 -5.81
C PHE A 10 -10.82 -0.64 -6.60
N ALA A 11 -10.07 0.45 -6.70
CA ALA A 11 -8.79 0.47 -7.40
C ALA A 11 -7.77 -0.51 -6.77
N PHE A 12 -7.64 -0.53 -5.44
CA PHE A 12 -6.77 -1.49 -4.76
C PHE A 12 -7.26 -2.93 -4.92
N PHE A 13 -8.58 -3.15 -4.92
CA PHE A 13 -9.15 -4.48 -5.13
C PHE A 13 -8.90 -5.01 -6.55
N ILE A 14 -9.12 -4.19 -7.58
CA ILE A 14 -8.81 -4.55 -8.97
C ILE A 14 -7.30 -4.77 -9.15
N LEU A 15 -6.46 -3.92 -8.58
CA LEU A 15 -5.01 -4.09 -8.61
C LEU A 15 -4.59 -5.39 -7.93
N TYR A 16 -5.20 -5.75 -6.79
CA TYR A 16 -4.98 -7.02 -6.12
C TYR A 16 -5.32 -8.20 -7.03
N LEU A 17 -6.53 -8.24 -7.59
CA LEU A 17 -6.95 -9.32 -8.48
C LEU A 17 -6.03 -9.43 -9.70
N PHE A 18 -5.72 -8.32 -10.36
CA PHE A 18 -4.86 -8.35 -11.54
C PHE A 18 -3.44 -8.79 -11.21
N ALA A 19 -2.82 -8.17 -10.20
CA ALA A 19 -1.41 -8.38 -9.91
C ALA A 19 -1.12 -9.75 -9.30
N VAL A 20 -2.03 -10.31 -8.47
CA VAL A 20 -1.85 -11.65 -7.91
C VAL A 20 -1.98 -12.73 -8.99
N ASN A 21 -2.96 -12.62 -9.88
CA ASN A 21 -3.17 -13.58 -10.96
C ASN A 21 -2.00 -13.53 -11.96
N LEU A 22 -1.52 -12.33 -12.29
CA LEU A 22 -0.36 -12.17 -13.17
C LEU A 22 0.89 -12.81 -12.56
N HIS A 23 1.15 -12.57 -11.28
CA HIS A 23 2.34 -13.14 -10.62
C HIS A 23 2.24 -14.66 -10.49
N LEU A 24 1.07 -15.20 -10.15
CA LEU A 24 0.83 -16.65 -10.10
C LEU A 24 1.04 -17.29 -11.48
N PHE A 25 0.50 -16.69 -12.54
CA PHE A 25 0.68 -17.16 -13.92
C PHE A 25 2.15 -17.18 -14.33
N VAL A 26 2.92 -16.15 -14.00
CA VAL A 26 4.36 -16.09 -14.28
C VAL A 26 5.11 -17.18 -13.51
N ASN A 27 4.80 -17.38 -12.23
CA ASN A 27 5.43 -18.43 -11.42
C ASN A 27 5.14 -19.82 -11.97
N GLU A 28 3.91 -20.08 -12.40
CA GLU A 28 3.52 -21.35 -13.03
C GLU A 28 4.31 -21.60 -14.32
N LYS A 29 4.48 -20.58 -15.17
CA LYS A 29 5.26 -20.70 -16.42
C LYS A 29 6.76 -20.90 -16.19
N LEU A 30 7.28 -20.40 -15.08
CA LEU A 30 8.69 -20.52 -14.71
C LEU A 30 8.98 -21.72 -13.80
N GLY A 31 7.96 -22.48 -13.37
CA GLY A 31 8.10 -23.59 -12.43
C GLY A 31 8.58 -23.15 -11.04
N ILE A 32 8.24 -21.93 -10.62
CA ILE A 32 8.67 -21.36 -9.33
C ILE A 32 7.66 -21.78 -8.26
N GLU A 33 8.13 -22.57 -7.30
CA GLU A 33 7.37 -22.91 -6.10
C GLU A 33 7.82 -22.02 -4.94
N LEU A 34 6.86 -21.34 -4.32
CA LEU A 34 7.12 -20.46 -3.17
C LEU A 34 6.67 -21.14 -1.88
N PRO A 35 7.44 -20.99 -0.79
CA PRO A 35 7.14 -21.61 0.51
C PRO A 35 6.03 -20.87 1.27
N PHE A 36 5.57 -19.74 0.74
CA PHE A 36 4.57 -18.88 1.35
C PHE A 36 3.39 -18.67 0.42
N ASN A 37 2.24 -18.34 1.01
CA ASN A 37 1.05 -18.06 0.25
C ASN A 37 1.10 -16.64 -0.34
N LEU A 38 1.38 -16.56 -1.65
CA LEU A 38 1.48 -15.30 -2.38
C LEU A 38 0.18 -14.47 -2.32
N GLN A 39 -0.99 -15.12 -2.34
CA GLN A 39 -2.27 -14.42 -2.23
C GLN A 39 -2.40 -13.68 -0.90
N LYS A 40 -1.99 -14.30 0.21
CA LYS A 40 -1.99 -13.66 1.54
C LYS A 40 -1.05 -12.44 1.57
N VAL A 41 0.13 -12.53 0.94
CA VAL A 41 1.08 -11.41 0.82
C VAL A 41 0.45 -10.24 0.06
N TYR A 42 -0.11 -10.51 -1.12
CA TYR A 42 -0.80 -9.50 -1.92
C TYR A 42 -1.98 -8.87 -1.18
N LEU A 43 -2.77 -9.69 -0.47
CA LEU A 43 -3.93 -9.24 0.30
C LEU A 43 -3.50 -8.33 1.46
N PHE A 44 -2.42 -8.67 2.17
CA PHE A 44 -1.85 -7.84 3.22
C PHE A 44 -1.49 -6.45 2.68
N HIS A 45 -0.72 -6.39 1.59
CA HIS A 45 -0.31 -5.11 1.02
C HIS A 45 -1.49 -4.31 0.46
N ALA A 46 -2.47 -4.96 -0.18
CA ALA A 46 -3.69 -4.31 -0.66
C ALA A 46 -4.50 -3.69 0.49
N THR A 47 -4.80 -4.49 1.52
CA THR A 47 -5.58 -4.05 2.68
C THR A 47 -4.87 -2.96 3.45
N PHE A 48 -3.56 -3.12 3.73
CA PHE A 48 -2.82 -2.12 4.48
C PHE A 48 -2.74 -0.79 3.72
N SER A 49 -2.41 -0.81 2.42
CA SER A 49 -2.31 0.41 1.61
C SER A 49 -3.66 1.12 1.50
N SER A 50 -4.73 0.34 1.38
CA SER A 50 -6.10 0.83 1.36
C SER A 50 -6.49 1.52 2.67
N LEU A 51 -6.21 0.87 3.81
CA LEU A 51 -6.43 1.42 5.15
C LEU A 51 -5.58 2.67 5.39
N LEU A 52 -4.31 2.65 4.97
CA LEU A 52 -3.41 3.79 5.13
C LEU A 52 -3.97 4.99 4.37
N CYS A 53 -4.27 4.85 3.07
CA CYS A 53 -4.84 5.93 2.27
C CYS A 53 -6.20 6.42 2.80
N PHE A 54 -7.04 5.52 3.33
CA PHE A 54 -8.30 5.90 3.98
C PHE A 54 -8.06 6.79 5.21
N ASN A 55 -7.23 6.33 6.15
CA ASN A 55 -6.88 7.08 7.35
C ASN A 55 -6.19 8.41 6.98
N PHE A 56 -5.32 8.39 5.98
CA PHE A 56 -4.65 9.58 5.47
C PHE A 56 -5.63 10.60 4.90
N GLY A 57 -6.63 10.14 4.14
CA GLY A 57 -7.72 10.97 3.64
C GLY A 57 -8.49 11.66 4.76
N MET A 58 -8.80 10.94 5.84
CA MET A 58 -9.45 11.51 7.03
C MET A 58 -8.55 12.49 7.78
N LEU A 59 -7.29 12.13 8.06
CA LEU A 59 -6.34 12.99 8.76
C LEU A 59 -6.04 14.27 7.99
N SER A 60 -6.10 14.22 6.66
CA SER A 60 -5.85 15.38 5.80
C SER A 60 -6.87 16.51 5.94
N THR A 61 -8.02 16.28 6.59
CA THR A 61 -9.03 17.33 6.86
C THR A 61 -8.75 18.12 8.13
N VAL A 62 -7.73 17.75 8.91
CA VAL A 62 -7.34 18.44 10.14
C VAL A 62 -6.14 19.36 9.84
N ASP A 63 -6.33 20.67 9.90
CA ASP A 63 -5.33 21.67 9.47
C ASP A 63 -3.95 21.50 10.13
N LYS A 64 -3.91 21.19 11.43
CA LYS A 64 -2.65 20.96 12.16
C LYS A 64 -1.90 19.73 11.66
N VAL A 65 -2.64 18.70 11.25
CA VAL A 65 -2.10 17.41 10.80
C VAL A 65 -1.63 17.51 9.35
N TYR A 66 -2.24 18.40 8.55
CA TYR A 66 -1.88 18.61 7.14
C TYR A 66 -0.37 18.85 6.93
N HIS A 67 0.23 19.70 7.77
CA HIS A 67 1.66 20.02 7.69
C HIS A 67 2.57 18.83 8.05
N GLN A 68 2.05 17.82 8.76
CA GLN A 68 2.79 16.65 9.20
C GLN A 68 2.47 15.39 8.37
N LEU A 69 1.63 15.50 7.34
CA LEU A 69 1.20 14.37 6.51
C LEU A 69 2.37 13.59 5.90
N GLY A 70 3.46 14.26 5.50
CA GLY A 70 4.67 13.58 5.03
C GLY A 70 5.30 12.67 6.09
N PHE A 71 5.40 13.14 7.34
CA PHE A 71 5.92 12.35 8.46
C PHE A 71 5.00 11.18 8.82
N ILE A 72 3.68 11.43 8.83
CA ILE A 72 2.67 10.38 9.08
C ILE A 72 2.75 9.29 8.01
N TYR A 73 2.99 9.68 6.75
CA TYR A 73 3.15 8.71 5.67
C TYR A 73 4.37 7.80 5.88
N ILE A 74 5.53 8.39 6.20
CA ILE A 74 6.75 7.63 6.49
C ILE A 74 6.54 6.69 7.70
N ALA A 75 5.92 7.20 8.77
CA ALA A 75 5.58 6.38 9.94
C ALA A 75 4.64 5.21 9.57
N GLY A 76 3.68 5.45 8.67
CA GLY A 76 2.79 4.42 8.13
C GLY A 76 3.53 3.34 7.34
N ILE A 77 4.54 3.71 6.54
CA ILE A 77 5.40 2.74 5.84
C ILE A 77 6.20 1.91 6.84
N ILE A 78 6.79 2.52 7.86
CA ILE A 78 7.54 1.80 8.90
C ILE A 78 6.60 0.80 9.59
N LEU A 79 5.41 1.24 9.98
CA LEU A 79 4.39 0.38 10.58
C LEU A 79 3.99 -0.78 9.65
N LYS A 80 3.85 -0.54 8.35
CA LYS A 80 3.56 -1.56 7.33
C LYS A 80 4.61 -2.65 7.31
N ILE A 81 5.89 -2.25 7.28
CA ILE A 81 7.02 -3.18 7.22
C ILE A 81 7.09 -3.97 8.53
N THR A 82 6.96 -3.32 9.69
CA THR A 82 6.94 -4.00 10.99
C THR A 82 5.81 -5.01 11.09
N LEU A 83 4.59 -4.64 10.71
CA LEU A 83 3.44 -5.55 10.74
C LEU A 83 3.60 -6.69 9.74
N PHE A 84 4.18 -6.42 8.57
CA PHE A 84 4.48 -7.46 7.59
C PHE A 84 5.44 -8.51 8.18
N SER A 85 6.53 -8.06 8.82
CA SER A 85 7.48 -8.95 9.48
C SER A 85 6.86 -9.78 10.60
N ILE A 86 5.90 -9.22 11.34
CA ILE A 86 5.19 -9.95 12.41
C ILE A 86 4.21 -10.98 11.81
N VAL A 87 3.38 -10.58 10.84
CA VAL A 87 2.33 -11.43 10.25
C VAL A 87 2.92 -12.59 9.45
N PHE A 88 4.05 -12.36 8.77
CA PHE A 88 4.72 -13.36 7.93
C PHE A 88 6.00 -13.90 8.58
N TYR A 89 6.15 -13.75 9.91
CA TYR A 89 7.32 -14.20 10.66
C TYR A 89 7.69 -15.66 10.36
N GLU A 90 6.74 -16.58 10.50
CA GLU A 90 6.92 -18.02 10.24
C GLU A 90 7.22 -18.35 8.76
N SER A 91 6.90 -17.46 7.83
CA SER A 91 7.13 -17.69 6.40
C SER A 91 8.46 -17.11 5.91
N ILE A 92 9.04 -16.16 6.65
CA ILE A 92 10.17 -15.34 6.20
C ILE A 92 11.37 -15.47 7.15
N LEU A 93 11.14 -15.49 8.47
CA LEU A 93 12.17 -15.32 9.51
C LEU A 93 12.56 -16.62 10.21
N THR A 94 11.76 -17.69 10.11
CA THR A 94 12.11 -19.01 10.65
C THR A 94 12.92 -19.87 9.67
N ARG A 95 13.18 -19.37 8.46
CA ARG A 95 14.06 -20.01 7.48
C ARG A 95 15.46 -19.44 7.56
N ASP A 96 16.46 -20.32 7.48
CA ASP A 96 17.88 -19.96 7.55
C ASP A 96 18.34 -19.04 6.41
N TYR A 97 17.68 -19.11 5.25
CA TYR A 97 17.93 -18.22 4.13
C TYR A 97 16.69 -18.08 3.24
N LEU A 98 16.56 -16.90 2.64
CA LEU A 98 15.58 -16.61 1.61
C LEU A 98 16.34 -16.52 0.28
N SER A 99 15.90 -17.30 -0.72
CA SER A 99 16.49 -17.23 -2.06
C SER A 99 16.18 -15.89 -2.72
N ASN A 100 16.99 -15.50 -3.71
CA ASN A 100 16.74 -14.28 -4.48
C ASN A 100 15.36 -14.29 -5.13
N GLN A 101 14.89 -15.45 -5.63
CA GLN A 101 13.57 -15.58 -6.24
C GLN A 101 12.45 -15.34 -5.22
N GLU A 102 12.53 -15.96 -4.05
CA GLU A 102 11.57 -15.72 -2.96
C GLU A 102 11.57 -14.25 -2.54
N ALA A 103 12.74 -13.61 -2.47
CA ALA A 103 12.88 -12.20 -2.09
C ALA A 103 12.19 -11.29 -3.12
N PHE A 104 12.43 -11.53 -4.41
CA PHE A 104 11.74 -10.82 -5.48
C PHE A 104 10.23 -11.04 -5.42
N SER A 105 9.78 -12.27 -5.17
CA SER A 105 8.35 -12.57 -5.07
C SER A 105 7.66 -11.87 -3.89
N LEU A 106 8.38 -11.53 -2.82
CA LEU A 106 7.87 -10.69 -1.73
C LEU A 106 7.96 -9.18 -2.05
N LEU A 107 9.01 -8.74 -2.74
CA LEU A 107 9.23 -7.34 -3.09
C LEU A 107 8.26 -6.82 -4.15
N ILE A 108 7.88 -7.64 -5.14
CA ILE A 108 6.96 -7.25 -6.20
C ILE A 108 5.62 -6.71 -5.63
N PRO A 109 4.88 -7.47 -4.80
CA PRO A 109 3.66 -6.94 -4.20
C PRO A 109 3.91 -5.69 -3.36
N LEU A 110 4.99 -5.63 -2.58
CA LEU A 110 5.34 -4.43 -1.81
C LEU A 110 5.42 -3.19 -2.70
N PHE A 111 6.20 -3.24 -3.78
CA PHE A 111 6.39 -2.09 -4.68
C PHE A 111 5.11 -1.74 -5.46
N VAL A 112 4.39 -2.72 -5.98
CA VAL A 112 3.14 -2.49 -6.74
C VAL A 112 2.13 -1.69 -5.90
N PHE A 113 1.94 -2.10 -4.65
CA PHE A 113 0.99 -1.44 -3.76
C PHE A 113 1.54 -0.12 -3.21
N LEU A 114 2.82 -0.05 -2.87
CA LEU A 114 3.44 1.17 -2.33
C LEU A 114 3.49 2.29 -3.38
N LEU A 115 3.83 2.01 -4.63
CA LEU A 115 3.80 3.01 -5.70
C LEU A 115 2.37 3.54 -5.93
N THR A 116 1.38 2.64 -5.96
CA THR A 116 -0.02 3.02 -6.09
C THR A 116 -0.50 3.86 -4.91
N GLU A 117 -0.10 3.48 -3.70
CA GLU A 117 -0.35 4.21 -2.44
C GLU A 117 0.20 5.64 -2.50
N VAL A 118 1.47 5.82 -2.90
CA VAL A 118 2.08 7.15 -3.07
C VAL A 118 1.28 8.02 -4.04
N VAL A 119 0.82 7.46 -5.17
CA VAL A 119 0.01 8.20 -6.14
C VAL A 119 -1.28 8.72 -5.51
N PHE A 120 -1.98 7.90 -4.73
CA PHE A 120 -3.20 8.31 -4.02
C PHE A 120 -2.89 9.37 -2.94
N VAL A 121 -1.85 9.17 -2.14
CA VAL A 121 -1.41 10.11 -1.10
C VAL A 121 -1.07 11.48 -1.69
N LEU A 122 -0.30 11.52 -2.77
CA LEU A 122 0.06 12.77 -3.46
C LEU A 122 -1.18 13.48 -4.02
N LYS A 123 -2.17 12.73 -4.53
CA LYS A 123 -3.43 13.29 -5.01
C LYS A 123 -4.23 13.94 -3.88
N ILE A 124 -4.23 13.34 -2.69
CA ILE A 124 -4.87 13.89 -1.48
C ILE A 124 -4.17 15.19 -1.07
N ILE A 125 -2.84 15.19 -0.98
CA ILE A 125 -2.05 16.36 -0.55
C ILE A 125 -2.22 17.55 -1.51
N LYS A 126 -2.10 17.31 -2.83
CA LYS A 126 -2.23 18.36 -3.87
C LYS A 126 -3.61 19.01 -3.84
N LYS A 127 -4.67 18.21 -3.66
CA LYS A 127 -6.04 18.71 -3.61
C LYS A 127 -6.28 19.62 -2.40
N ASN A 128 -5.78 19.24 -1.22
CA ASN A 128 -5.97 20.07 -0.03
C ASN A 128 -5.16 21.38 -0.12
N LYS A 129 -3.97 21.37 -0.73
CA LYS A 129 -3.20 22.60 -0.98
C LYS A 129 -3.99 23.63 -1.79
N ALA A 130 -4.69 23.19 -2.83
CA ALA A 130 -5.54 24.05 -3.66
C ALA A 130 -6.71 24.64 -2.86
N ASN A 131 -7.36 23.84 -2.01
CA ASN A 131 -8.47 24.30 -1.18
C ASN A 131 -8.04 25.32 -0.10
N THR A 132 -6.86 25.13 0.52
CA THR A 132 -6.33 26.09 1.51
C THR A 132 -6.01 27.44 0.87
N ILE A 133 -5.55 27.46 -0.39
CA ILE A 133 -5.27 28.72 -1.12
C ILE A 133 -6.57 29.48 -1.40
N ILE A 134 -7.64 28.79 -1.83
CA ILE A 134 -8.95 29.41 -2.08
C ILE A 134 -9.51 30.04 -0.81
N HIS A 135 -9.51 29.30 0.31
CA HIS A 135 -10.00 29.81 1.59
C HIS A 135 -9.15 30.98 2.13
N LYS A 136 -7.83 30.98 1.89
CA LYS A 136 -6.96 32.09 2.28
C LYS A 136 -7.17 33.34 1.42
N ASN A 137 -7.62 33.18 0.18
CA ASN A 137 -7.87 34.27 -0.77
C ASN A 137 -9.31 34.81 -0.72
N GLY A 138 -10.16 34.31 0.19
CA GLY A 138 -11.51 34.85 0.43
C GLY A 138 -12.47 34.73 -0.76
N LEU A 139 -12.26 33.73 -1.63
CA LEU A 139 -13.15 33.37 -2.74
C LEU A 139 -14.04 32.17 -2.37
#